data_AF-A0A553UK77-F1
#
_entry.id   AF-A0A553UK77-F1
#
_cell.length_a   1.000
_cell.length_b   1.000
_cell.length_c   1.000
_cell.angle_alpha   90.00
_cell.angle_beta   90.00
_cell.angle_gamma   90.00
#
_symmetry.space_group_name_H-M   'P 1'
#
loop_
_entity.id
_entity.type
_entity.pdbx_description
1 polymer ?
#
loop_
_entity_poly.entity_id
_entity_poly.type
_entity_poly.pdbx_seq_one_letter_code
_entity_poly.pdbx_strand_id
1 'polypeptide(L)'
;MPDPRVPELRLRPLPPDVGSFLEQLYATNREAEFSQVQWPDAQKRVFLQQQFQLQDRAYRAQFPGTAFELIVLDGRWVGRLSVWEGAKEIHLLEIALLPEAQRRGIGTQIMELLLHRAAVQHKPVTLHVQVSNPALAWYQRLGFVQQTGDGVYWSMRWGAKVRLKTLSLEDD
;
A
#
# COMPACT_ATOMS: atom_id res chain seq x y z
N MET A 1 16.34 -10.03 -33.82
CA MET A 1 15.81 -8.91 -33.00
C MET A 1 15.62 -9.44 -31.60
N PRO A 2 16.05 -8.74 -30.52
CA PRO A 2 15.70 -9.16 -29.18
C PRO A 2 14.17 -9.03 -29.01
N ASP A 3 13.56 -10.10 -28.50
CA ASP A 3 12.16 -10.19 -28.10
C ASP A 3 11.81 -9.02 -27.15
N PRO A 4 10.72 -8.25 -27.37
CA PRO A 4 10.26 -7.25 -26.43
C PRO A 4 9.76 -7.94 -25.16
N ARG A 5 10.70 -8.31 -24.28
CA ARG A 5 10.42 -8.98 -23.01
C ARG A 5 9.37 -8.18 -22.25
N VAL A 6 8.23 -8.83 -21.99
CA VAL A 6 7.23 -8.33 -21.06
C VAL A 6 7.93 -8.12 -19.72
N PRO A 7 7.86 -6.91 -19.13
CA PRO A 7 8.57 -6.64 -17.90
C PRO A 7 8.09 -7.58 -16.79
N GLU A 8 9.04 -8.20 -16.10
CA GLU A 8 8.76 -9.25 -15.14
C GLU A 8 8.58 -8.66 -13.75
N LEU A 9 7.33 -8.59 -13.28
CA LEU A 9 6.97 -8.11 -11.96
C LEU A 9 6.85 -9.28 -10.97
N ARG A 10 7.55 -9.18 -9.83
CA ARG A 10 7.48 -10.16 -8.74
C ARG A 10 7.39 -9.49 -7.38
N LEU A 11 6.74 -10.19 -6.45
CA LEU A 11 6.84 -9.93 -5.01
C LEU A 11 7.82 -10.93 -4.40
N ARG A 12 8.70 -10.46 -3.51
CA ARG A 12 9.68 -11.32 -2.81
C ARG A 12 9.75 -10.95 -1.34
N PRO A 13 10.00 -11.91 -0.42
CA PRO A 13 10.33 -11.58 0.96
C PRO A 13 11.50 -10.60 1.05
N LEU A 14 11.50 -9.74 2.07
CA LEU A 14 12.61 -8.83 2.33
C LEU A 14 13.92 -9.60 2.58
N PRO A 15 14.99 -9.39 1.80
CA PRO A 15 16.31 -9.92 2.11
C PRO A 15 16.93 -9.16 3.31
N PRO A 16 17.92 -9.74 4.01
CA PRO A 16 18.52 -9.12 5.20
C PRO A 16 19.15 -7.74 4.97
N ASP A 17 19.62 -7.46 3.76
CA ASP A 17 20.34 -6.25 3.36
C ASP A 17 19.42 -5.14 2.79
N VAL A 18 18.10 -5.33 2.83
CA VAL A 18 17.13 -4.40 2.22
C VAL A 18 17.04 -3.03 2.92
N GLY A 19 17.62 -2.88 4.11
CA GLY A 19 17.41 -1.72 5.00
C GLY A 19 17.63 -0.37 4.32
N SER A 20 18.79 -0.17 3.68
CA SER A 20 19.11 1.10 3.01
C SER A 20 18.16 1.41 1.85
N PHE A 21 17.68 0.38 1.14
CA PHE A 21 16.69 0.57 0.08
C PHE A 21 15.34 1.04 0.63
N LEU A 22 14.88 0.47 1.75
CA LEU A 22 13.62 0.88 2.36
C LEU A 22 13.68 2.30 2.92
N GLU A 23 14.81 2.70 3.51
CA GLU A 23 15.03 4.08 3.95
C GLU A 23 14.99 5.06 2.77
N GLN A 24 15.64 4.71 1.64
CA GLN A 24 15.58 5.50 0.41
C GLN A 24 14.16 5.57 -0.17
N LEU A 25 13.46 4.44 -0.24
CA LEU A 25 12.08 4.37 -0.72
C LEU A 25 11.16 5.27 0.13
N TYR A 26 11.32 5.24 1.44
CA TYR A 26 10.55 6.08 2.35
C TYR A 26 10.84 7.57 2.14
N ALA A 27 12.12 7.94 2.02
CA ALA A 27 12.53 9.32 1.81
C ALA A 27 12.02 9.89 0.48
N THR A 28 12.18 9.15 -0.62
CA THR A 28 11.78 9.59 -1.97
C THR A 28 10.27 9.80 -2.09
N ASN A 29 9.45 8.95 -1.48
CA ASN A 29 7.99 9.11 -1.48
C ASN A 29 7.51 10.33 -0.66
N ARG A 30 8.37 10.90 0.19
CA ARG A 30 8.06 12.10 0.99
C ARG A 30 8.83 13.34 0.54
N GLU A 31 9.64 13.24 -0.52
CA GLU A 31 10.49 14.34 -0.97
C GLU A 31 9.70 15.62 -1.26
N ALA A 32 8.51 15.49 -1.86
CA ALA A 32 7.63 16.62 -2.13
C ALA A 32 7.22 17.36 -0.83
N GLU A 33 6.92 16.64 0.25
CA GLU A 33 6.56 17.21 1.55
C GLU A 33 7.75 17.98 2.16
N PHE A 34 8.96 17.43 2.05
CA PHE A 34 10.17 17.99 2.67
C PHE A 34 10.91 19.00 1.78
N SER A 35 10.54 19.15 0.51
CA SER A 35 11.05 20.22 -0.35
C SER A 35 10.59 21.60 0.13
N GLN A 36 9.44 21.67 0.82
CA GLN A 36 8.84 22.91 1.33
C GLN A 36 9.46 23.42 2.63
N VAL A 37 10.19 22.57 3.36
CA VAL A 37 10.81 22.96 4.65
C VAL A 37 12.27 23.36 4.44
N GLN A 38 12.68 24.49 5.04
CA GLN A 38 14.03 25.06 4.91
C GLN A 38 15.05 24.41 5.86
N TRP A 39 14.97 23.10 6.06
CA TRP A 39 15.94 22.37 6.87
C TRP A 39 17.18 21.99 6.06
N PRO A 40 18.37 21.92 6.68
CA PRO A 40 19.54 21.32 6.05
C PRO A 40 19.28 19.87 5.62
N ASP A 41 19.84 19.44 4.49
CA ASP A 41 19.61 18.08 3.97
C ASP A 41 20.02 16.98 4.94
N ALA A 42 21.10 17.21 5.71
CA ALA A 42 21.52 16.28 6.76
C ALA A 42 20.44 16.10 7.83
N GLN A 43 19.77 17.19 8.22
CA GLN A 43 18.67 17.14 9.19
C GLN A 43 17.45 16.44 8.62
N LYS A 44 17.09 16.70 7.34
CA LYS A 44 16.00 16.00 6.65
C LYS A 44 16.24 14.49 6.62
N ARG A 45 17.46 14.06 6.27
CA ARG A 45 17.84 12.64 6.23
C ARG A 45 17.68 11.96 7.59
N VAL A 46 18.23 12.54 8.65
CA VAL A 46 18.12 11.99 10.01
C VAL A 46 16.65 11.89 10.44
N PHE A 47 15.86 12.92 10.18
CA PHE A 47 14.44 12.93 10.54
C PHE A 47 13.65 11.85 9.78
N LEU A 48 13.84 11.75 8.46
CA LEU A 48 13.16 10.75 7.63
C LEU A 48 13.55 9.32 8.05
N GLN A 49 14.82 9.09 8.37
CA GLN A 49 15.28 7.80 8.87
C GLN A 49 14.60 7.43 10.20
N GLN A 50 14.53 8.36 11.15
CA GLN A 50 13.85 8.15 12.44
C GLN A 50 12.36 7.87 12.24
N GLN A 51 11.69 8.61 11.36
CA GLN A 51 10.28 8.42 11.04
C GLN A 51 10.02 7.04 10.38
N PHE A 52 10.88 6.63 9.45
CA PHE A 52 10.82 5.30 8.84
C PHE A 52 10.94 4.20 9.91
N GLN A 53 11.94 4.29 10.79
CA GLN A 53 12.15 3.29 11.84
C GLN A 53 10.97 3.21 12.81
N LEU A 54 10.37 4.35 13.17
CA LEU A 54 9.16 4.39 14.01
C LEU A 54 7.97 3.73 13.32
N GLN A 55 7.74 4.05 12.04
CA GLN A 55 6.64 3.46 11.27
C GLN A 55 6.82 1.94 11.10
N ASP A 56 8.00 1.49 10.69
CA ASP A 56 8.27 0.06 10.47
C ASP A 56 8.08 -0.75 11.77
N ARG A 57 8.57 -0.24 12.90
CA ARG A 57 8.34 -0.84 14.22
C ARG A 57 6.86 -0.85 14.60
N ALA A 58 6.14 0.24 14.35
CA ALA A 58 4.72 0.33 14.64
C ALA A 58 3.91 -0.68 13.83
N TYR A 59 4.17 -0.84 12.53
CA TYR A 59 3.53 -1.86 11.71
C TYR A 59 3.78 -3.27 12.24
N ARG A 60 5.04 -3.62 12.55
CA ARG A 60 5.38 -4.95 13.09
C ARG A 60 4.72 -5.24 14.43
N ALA A 61 4.60 -4.23 15.30
CA ALA A 61 4.01 -4.37 16.62
C ALA A 61 2.47 -4.45 16.58
N GLN A 62 1.84 -3.58 15.79
CA GLN A 62 0.37 -3.49 15.71
C GLN A 62 -0.24 -4.60 14.84
N PHE A 63 0.50 -5.06 13.82
CA PHE A 63 0.04 -6.07 12.87
C PHE A 63 1.01 -7.27 12.83
N PRO A 64 1.08 -8.09 13.89
CA PRO A 64 1.90 -9.30 13.89
C PRO A 64 1.53 -10.22 12.72
N GLY A 65 2.54 -10.80 12.07
CA GLY A 65 2.35 -11.67 10.90
C GLY A 65 2.18 -10.94 9.57
N THR A 66 2.41 -9.62 9.52
CA THR A 66 2.43 -8.85 8.27
C THR A 66 3.43 -9.44 7.28
N ALA A 67 2.98 -9.67 6.05
CA ALA A 67 3.83 -9.95 4.91
C ALA A 67 4.46 -8.63 4.42
N PHE A 68 5.78 -8.53 4.57
CA PHE A 68 6.57 -7.44 4.02
C PHE A 68 7.32 -7.96 2.80
N GLU A 69 7.02 -7.39 1.65
CA GLU A 69 7.50 -7.88 0.36
C GLU A 69 8.15 -6.75 -0.43
N LEU A 70 9.29 -7.04 -1.06
CA LEU A 70 9.87 -6.22 -2.09
C LEU A 70 9.09 -6.37 -3.38
N ILE A 71 8.84 -5.23 -4.02
CA ILE A 71 8.36 -5.18 -5.39
C ILE A 71 9.58 -5.18 -6.30
N VAL A 72 9.69 -6.19 -7.16
CA VAL A 72 10.83 -6.38 -8.07
C VAL A 72 10.35 -6.32 -9.51
N LEU A 73 10.92 -5.42 -10.30
CA LEU A 73 10.66 -5.28 -11.74
C LEU A 73 11.95 -5.55 -12.51
N ASP A 74 11.95 -6.53 -13.41
CA ASP A 74 13.12 -6.90 -14.23
C ASP A 74 14.40 -7.11 -13.39
N GLY A 75 14.23 -7.74 -12.23
CA GLY A 75 15.32 -8.03 -11.28
C GLY A 75 15.75 -6.85 -10.40
N ARG A 76 15.16 -5.66 -10.56
CA ARG A 76 15.45 -4.47 -9.75
C ARG A 76 14.41 -4.24 -8.68
N TRP A 77 14.84 -3.85 -7.48
CA TRP A 77 13.93 -3.43 -6.42
C TRP A 77 13.33 -2.07 -6.78
N VAL A 78 12.01 -1.98 -6.81
CA VAL A 78 11.28 -0.76 -7.21
C VAL A 78 10.27 -0.31 -6.18
N GLY A 79 10.07 -1.07 -5.11
CA GLY A 79 9.15 -0.69 -4.06
C GLY A 79 8.96 -1.72 -2.96
N ARG A 80 7.95 -1.49 -2.13
CA ARG A 80 7.53 -2.35 -1.03
C ARG A 80 6.01 -2.50 -1.04
N LEU A 81 5.55 -3.70 -0.74
CA LEU A 81 4.19 -4.01 -0.38
C LEU A 81 4.17 -4.54 1.07
N SER A 82 3.31 -3.97 1.90
CA SER A 82 3.11 -4.39 3.29
C SER A 82 1.65 -4.74 3.50
N VAL A 83 1.34 -6.02 3.68
CA VAL A 83 -0.03 -6.51 3.82
C VAL A 83 -0.13 -7.37 5.07
N TRP A 84 -1.06 -7.00 5.94
CA TRP A 84 -1.47 -7.84 7.05
C TRP A 84 -2.73 -8.62 6.67
N GLU A 85 -2.70 -9.93 6.80
CA GLU A 85 -3.85 -10.78 6.51
C GLU A 85 -4.44 -11.33 7.82
N GLY A 86 -5.56 -10.76 8.24
CA GLY A 86 -6.32 -11.23 9.38
C GLY A 86 -7.33 -12.31 9.00
N ALA A 87 -8.05 -12.80 10.01
CA ALA A 87 -9.11 -13.79 9.82
C ALA A 87 -10.31 -13.23 9.05
N LYS A 88 -10.65 -11.96 9.27
CA LYS A 88 -11.86 -11.31 8.73
C LYS A 88 -11.60 -10.33 7.59
N GLU A 89 -10.36 -9.89 7.42
CA GLU A 89 -9.99 -8.89 6.41
C GLU A 89 -8.51 -8.99 6.04
N ILE A 90 -8.19 -8.37 4.90
CA ILE A 90 -6.82 -8.10 4.48
C ILE A 90 -6.61 -6.59 4.65
N HIS A 91 -5.64 -6.19 5.46
CA HIS A 91 -5.29 -4.79 5.66
C HIS A 91 -4.03 -4.43 4.86
N LEU A 92 -4.17 -3.52 3.90
CA LEU A 92 -3.06 -2.93 3.18
C LEU A 92 -2.46 -1.82 4.06
N LEU A 93 -1.27 -2.07 4.59
CA LEU A 93 -0.53 -1.10 5.39
C LEU A 93 0.20 -0.09 4.50
N GLU A 94 0.80 -0.58 3.41
CA GLU A 94 1.61 0.25 2.52
C GLU A 94 1.74 -0.39 1.15
N ILE A 95 1.65 0.44 0.11
CA ILE A 95 2.23 0.16 -1.20
C ILE A 95 3.04 1.39 -1.61
N ALA A 96 4.35 1.24 -1.71
CA ALA A 96 5.28 2.31 -2.03
C ALA A 96 6.13 1.90 -3.24
N LEU A 97 6.27 2.81 -4.21
CA LEU A 97 7.09 2.63 -5.39
C LEU A 97 8.07 3.79 -5.50
N LEU A 98 9.28 3.53 -6.00
CA LEU A 98 10.20 4.59 -6.38
C LEU A 98 9.58 5.49 -7.46
N PRO A 99 9.86 6.80 -7.48
CA PRO A 99 9.27 7.73 -8.44
C PRO A 99 9.34 7.28 -9.90
N GLU A 100 10.47 6.69 -10.33
CA GLU A 100 10.71 6.16 -11.68
C GLU A 100 9.89 4.89 -12.02
N ALA A 101 9.32 4.23 -11.02
CA ALA A 101 8.44 3.08 -11.17
C ALA A 101 6.95 3.43 -11.07
N GLN A 102 6.62 4.67 -10.66
CA GLN A 102 5.24 5.13 -10.56
C GLN A 102 4.64 5.43 -11.94
N ARG A 103 3.30 5.47 -12.00
CA ARG A 103 2.51 5.76 -13.23
C ARG A 103 2.79 4.84 -14.43
N ARG A 104 3.34 3.65 -14.18
CA ARG A 104 3.63 2.61 -15.18
C ARG A 104 2.71 1.38 -15.08
N GLY A 105 1.62 1.48 -14.32
CA GLY A 105 0.68 0.38 -14.10
C GLY A 105 1.09 -0.65 -13.04
N ILE A 106 2.32 -0.59 -12.52
CA ILE A 106 2.87 -1.55 -11.53
C ILE A 106 2.00 -1.64 -10.28
N GLY A 107 1.70 -0.50 -9.65
CA GLY A 107 0.87 -0.47 -8.43
C GLY A 107 -0.52 -1.04 -8.68
N THR A 108 -1.12 -0.74 -9.84
CA THR A 108 -2.42 -1.29 -10.25
C THR A 108 -2.37 -2.79 -10.39
N GLN A 109 -1.37 -3.35 -11.09
CA GLN A 109 -1.21 -4.79 -11.26
C GLN A 109 -1.08 -5.52 -9.91
N ILE A 110 -0.30 -4.96 -8.98
CA ILE A 110 -0.14 -5.51 -7.62
C ILE A 110 -1.46 -5.46 -6.85
N MET A 111 -2.15 -4.34 -6.94
CA MET A 111 -3.43 -4.17 -6.25
C MET A 111 -4.48 -5.12 -6.82
N GLU A 112 -4.58 -5.28 -8.13
CA GLU A 112 -5.50 -6.25 -8.76
C GLU A 112 -5.24 -7.68 -8.30
N LEU A 113 -3.98 -8.10 -8.18
CA LEU A 113 -3.62 -9.40 -7.61
C LEU A 113 -4.08 -9.54 -6.15
N LEU A 114 -3.87 -8.49 -5.34
CA LEU A 114 -4.33 -8.45 -3.95
C LEU A 114 -5.85 -8.54 -3.84
N LEU A 115 -6.57 -7.76 -4.65
CA LEU A 115 -8.04 -7.71 -4.68
C LEU A 115 -8.62 -9.04 -5.17
N HIS A 116 -8.02 -9.67 -6.19
CA HIS A 116 -8.41 -10.99 -6.65
C HIS A 116 -8.23 -12.05 -5.55
N ARG A 117 -7.08 -12.06 -4.87
CA ARG A 117 -6.84 -12.94 -3.72
C ARG A 117 -7.89 -12.73 -2.63
N ALA A 118 -8.20 -11.47 -2.31
CA ALA A 118 -9.21 -11.12 -1.30
C ALA A 118 -10.60 -11.61 -1.70
N ALA A 119 -10.99 -11.47 -2.97
CA ALA A 119 -12.26 -11.97 -3.50
C ALA A 119 -12.40 -13.49 -3.36
N VAL A 120 -11.36 -14.25 -3.72
CA VAL A 120 -11.33 -15.73 -3.59
C VAL A 120 -11.49 -16.16 -2.13
N GLN A 121 -10.93 -15.39 -1.19
CA GLN A 121 -11.04 -15.66 0.23
C GLN A 121 -12.30 -15.09 0.89
N HIS A 122 -13.16 -14.39 0.14
CA HIS A 122 -14.31 -13.64 0.65
C HIS A 122 -13.94 -12.63 1.75
N LYS A 123 -12.72 -12.09 1.71
CA LYS A 123 -12.26 -11.06 2.64
C LYS A 123 -12.34 -9.68 1.99
N PRO A 124 -12.81 -8.65 2.72
CA PRO A 124 -12.58 -7.28 2.31
C PRO A 124 -11.11 -6.91 2.35
N VAL A 125 -10.74 -5.90 1.58
CA VAL A 125 -9.45 -5.20 1.71
C VAL A 125 -9.69 -3.84 2.34
N THR A 126 -8.93 -3.51 3.39
CA THR A 126 -9.02 -2.23 4.11
C THR A 126 -7.69 -1.48 4.03
N LEU A 127 -7.73 -0.15 4.09
CA LEU A 127 -6.54 0.71 4.14
C LEU A 127 -6.84 2.04 4.83
N HIS A 128 -5.78 2.73 5.24
CA HIS A 128 -5.85 4.14 5.66
C HIS A 128 -5.07 5.00 4.67
N VAL A 129 -5.62 6.16 4.31
CA VAL A 129 -4.99 7.11 3.39
C VAL A 129 -5.20 8.54 3.88
N GLN A 130 -4.18 9.39 3.75
CA GLN A 130 -4.36 10.82 3.98
C GLN A 130 -5.25 11.43 2.89
N VAL A 131 -6.14 12.35 3.25
CA VAL A 131 -7.04 13.00 2.29
C VAL A 131 -6.28 13.77 1.20
N SER A 132 -5.13 14.35 1.56
CA SER A 132 -4.24 15.05 0.63
C SER A 132 -3.40 14.12 -0.26
N ASN A 133 -3.38 12.81 0.01
CA ASN A 133 -2.55 11.88 -0.75
C ASN A 133 -3.15 11.65 -2.15
N PRO A 134 -2.39 11.90 -3.24
CA PRO A 134 -2.86 11.68 -4.61
C PRO A 134 -3.34 10.25 -4.89
N ALA A 135 -2.86 9.27 -4.11
CA ALA A 135 -3.28 7.88 -4.19
C ALA A 135 -4.76 7.66 -3.83
N LEU A 136 -5.41 8.59 -3.12
CA LEU A 136 -6.83 8.50 -2.78
C LEU A 136 -7.71 8.31 -4.03
N ALA A 137 -7.50 9.13 -5.06
CA ALA A 137 -8.23 9.00 -6.33
C ALA A 137 -7.89 7.71 -7.08
N TRP A 138 -6.71 7.13 -6.84
CA TRP A 138 -6.34 5.82 -7.37
C TRP A 138 -7.08 4.70 -6.65
N TYR A 139 -7.16 4.72 -5.32
CA TYR A 139 -7.96 3.75 -4.56
C TYR A 139 -9.45 3.80 -4.91
N GLN A 140 -10.02 4.99 -5.06
CA GLN A 140 -11.43 5.15 -5.47
C GLN A 140 -11.70 4.52 -6.84
N ARG A 141 -10.81 4.71 -7.82
CA ARG A 141 -10.93 4.09 -9.15
C ARG A 141 -10.83 2.57 -9.11
N LEU A 142 -10.14 2.01 -8.13
CA LEU A 142 -10.07 0.57 -7.88
C LEU A 142 -11.31 0.03 -7.13
N GLY A 143 -12.28 0.89 -6.80
CA GLY A 143 -13.53 0.51 -6.15
C GLY A 143 -13.48 0.54 -4.62
N PHE A 144 -12.42 1.12 -4.02
CA PHE A 144 -12.43 1.39 -2.58
C PHE A 144 -13.41 2.50 -2.26
N VAL A 145 -14.22 2.29 -1.22
CA VAL A 145 -15.16 3.27 -0.69
C VAL A 145 -14.73 3.72 0.70
N GLN A 146 -14.92 5.00 1.02
CA GLN A 146 -14.72 5.50 2.37
C GLN A 146 -15.69 4.78 3.33
N GLN A 147 -15.21 4.40 4.51
CA GLN A 147 -16.05 3.83 5.57
C GLN A 147 -16.28 4.85 6.68
N THR A 148 -15.17 5.38 7.21
CA THR A 148 -15.14 6.39 8.26
C THR A 148 -13.97 7.32 7.98
N GLY A 149 -14.09 8.58 8.39
CA GLY A 149 -13.00 9.54 8.25
C GLY A 149 -13.48 10.95 8.46
N ASP A 150 -13.11 11.52 9.60
CA ASP A 150 -13.18 12.95 9.88
C ASP A 150 -11.74 13.47 10.02
N GLY A 151 -11.42 14.57 9.35
CA GLY A 151 -10.07 15.16 9.41
C GLY A 151 -9.09 14.61 8.37
N VAL A 152 -7.85 14.33 8.78
CA VAL A 152 -6.68 14.19 7.87
C VAL A 152 -6.58 12.81 7.20
N TYR A 153 -7.18 11.76 7.79
CA TYR A 153 -7.10 10.38 7.28
C TYR A 153 -8.48 9.78 7.06
N TRP A 154 -8.62 9.03 5.97
CA TRP A 154 -9.79 8.21 5.68
C TRP A 154 -9.46 6.73 5.81
N SER A 155 -10.38 5.99 6.42
CA SER A 155 -10.43 4.54 6.29
C SER A 155 -11.22 4.18 5.03
N MET A 156 -10.62 3.36 4.17
CA MET A 156 -11.25 2.89 2.95
C MET A 156 -11.36 1.38 2.91
N ARG A 157 -12.37 0.90 2.20
CA ARG A 157 -12.68 -0.53 2.09
C ARG A 157 -13.05 -0.90 0.66
N TRP A 158 -12.53 -2.03 0.21
CA TRP A 158 -12.92 -2.71 -1.02
C TRP A 158 -13.51 -4.08 -0.68
N GLY A 159 -14.67 -4.43 -1.26
CA GLY A 159 -15.40 -5.67 -0.92
C GLY A 159 -15.71 -5.79 0.58
N ALA A 160 -16.20 -6.89 1.14
CA ALA A 160 -17.22 -7.82 0.68
C ALA A 160 -18.57 -7.40 1.30
N LYS A 161 -19.64 -7.22 0.50
CA LYS A 161 -21.01 -7.01 1.03
C LYS A 161 -21.65 -8.38 1.31
N VAL A 162 -22.11 -8.62 2.55
CA VAL A 162 -23.19 -9.59 2.82
C VAL A 162 -24.51 -8.87 2.58
N ARG A 163 -25.36 -9.41 1.69
CA ARG A 163 -26.79 -9.03 1.61
C ARG A 163 -27.45 -9.35 2.95
N LEU A 164 -28.03 -8.36 3.63
CA LEU A 164 -29.22 -8.64 4.43
C LEU A 164 -30.39 -8.70 3.44
N LYS A 165 -30.90 -9.91 3.17
CA LYS A 165 -32.31 -10.06 2.80
C LYS A 165 -33.10 -9.64 4.04
N THR A 166 -33.74 -8.47 4.02
CA THR A 166 -35.02 -8.39 4.70
C THR A 166 -36.01 -9.04 3.76
N LEU A 167 -36.41 -10.27 4.09
CA LEU A 167 -37.68 -10.81 3.65
C LEU A 167 -38.76 -9.84 4.12
N SER A 168 -39.32 -9.06 3.21
CA SER A 168 -40.74 -8.74 3.29
C SER A 168 -41.43 -9.82 2.46
N LEU A 169 -41.81 -10.90 3.14
CA LEU A 169 -42.90 -11.75 2.68
C LEU A 169 -44.17 -10.93 2.84
N GLU A 170 -44.81 -10.72 1.69
CA GLU A 170 -46.25 -10.70 1.40
C GLU A 170 -47.24 -10.09 2.40
N ASP A 171 -48.08 -9.26 1.80
CA ASP A 171 -49.43 -8.86 2.16
C ASP A 171 -50.25 -9.94 2.90
N ASP A 172 -50.87 -9.51 4.01
CA ASP A 172 -52.33 -9.59 4.27
C ASP A 172 -52.72 -8.59 5.38
#